data_AF-A0A9E4C9N4-F1
#
_entry.id   AF-A0A9E4C9N4-F1
#
_cell.length_a   1.000
_cell.length_b   1.000
_cell.length_c   1.000
_cell.angle_alpha   90.00
_cell.angle_beta   90.00
_cell.angle_gamma   90.00
#
_symmetry.space_group_name_H-M   'P 1'
#
loop_
_entity.id
_entity.type
_entity.pdbx_description
1 polymer ?
#
loop_
_entity_poly.entity_id
_entity_poly.type
_entity_poly.pdbx_seq_one_letter_code
_entity_poly.pdbx_strand_id
1 'polypeptide(L)'
;MSDYTAYKADYDRDGFVLVRNFLPADELKDLTAQVDRYVREVVPTLPDQAAFYQDKDRPETLKQLQRMGDYDSFFSEYRDQPRWREPRR
;
A
#
# COMPACT_ATOMS: atom_id res chain seq x y z
N MET A 1 4.76 17.21 -6.31
CA MET A 1 5.39 15.87 -6.32
C MET A 1 6.75 16.02 -5.68
N SER A 2 7.08 15.18 -4.71
CA SER A 2 8.43 15.17 -4.12
C SER A 2 9.44 14.79 -5.19
N ASP A 3 10.50 15.58 -5.31
CA ASP A 3 11.58 15.29 -6.25
C ASP A 3 12.50 14.23 -5.65
N TYR A 4 12.41 13.01 -6.18
CA TYR A 4 13.24 11.88 -5.74
C TYR A 4 14.50 11.69 -6.59
N THR A 5 14.77 12.58 -7.55
CA THR A 5 15.92 12.45 -8.48
C THR A 5 17.25 12.39 -7.75
N ALA A 6 17.36 13.07 -6.59
CA ALA A 6 18.55 13.05 -5.74
C ALA A 6 18.91 11.65 -5.22
N TYR A 7 17.96 10.72 -5.12
CA TYR A 7 18.19 9.36 -4.63
C TYR A 7 18.61 8.38 -5.74
N LYS A 8 18.57 8.79 -7.02
CA LYS A 8 18.79 7.89 -8.16
C LYS A 8 20.20 7.28 -8.16
N ALA A 9 21.22 8.09 -7.87
CA ALA A 9 22.61 7.62 -7.88
C ALA A 9 22.88 6.58 -6.79
N ASP A 10 22.35 6.79 -5.58
CA ASP A 10 22.48 5.83 -4.48
C ASP A 10 21.66 4.56 -4.76
N TYR A 11 20.46 4.70 -5.33
CA TYR A 11 19.64 3.55 -5.73
C TYR A 11 20.32 2.68 -6.79
N ASP A 12 20.94 3.28 -7.80
CA ASP A 12 21.65 2.54 -8.85
C ASP A 12 22.87 1.78 -8.31
N ARG A 13 23.52 2.33 -7.29
CA ARG A 13 24.68 1.70 -6.64
C ARG A 13 24.28 0.58 -5.70
N ASP A 14 23.29 0.83 -4.83
CA ASP A 14 23.00 -0.03 -3.67
C ASP A 14 21.74 -0.90 -3.87
N GLY A 15 20.93 -0.60 -4.89
CA GLY A 15 19.64 -1.26 -5.17
C GLY A 15 18.48 -0.83 -4.26
N PHE A 16 18.72 0.06 -3.30
CA PHE A 16 17.71 0.62 -2.40
C PHE A 16 18.14 1.99 -1.85
N VAL A 17 17.18 2.78 -1.37
CA VAL A 17 17.41 4.08 -0.70
C VAL A 17 16.44 4.28 0.45
N LEU A 18 16.84 5.05 1.45
CA LEU A 18 15.96 5.48 2.54
C LEU A 18 15.43 6.88 2.25
N VAL A 19 14.12 6.99 2.04
CA VAL A 19 13.43 8.29 1.96
C VAL A 19 12.75 8.57 3.29
N ARG A 20 13.31 9.51 4.05
CA ARG A 20 12.73 9.92 5.34
C ARG A 20 11.46 10.73 5.13
N ASN A 21 10.47 10.54 6.01
CA ASN A 21 9.17 11.21 5.95
C ASN A 21 8.52 11.10 4.56
N PHE A 22 8.65 9.92 3.93
CA PHE A 22 8.09 9.65 2.60
C PHE A 22 6.59 9.96 2.51
N LEU A 23 5.87 9.71 3.61
CA LEU A 23 4.49 10.12 3.81
C LEU A 23 4.39 10.99 5.07
N PRO A 24 3.68 12.13 5.04
CA PRO A 24 3.40 12.91 6.24
C PRO A 24 2.67 12.08 7.31
N ALA A 25 2.86 12.42 8.58
CA ALA A 25 2.33 11.64 9.70
C ALA A 25 0.80 11.49 9.66
N ASP A 26 0.08 12.57 9.32
CA ASP A 26 -1.38 12.56 9.23
C ASP A 26 -1.86 11.68 8.06
N GLU A 27 -1.20 11.77 6.91
CA GLU A 27 -1.53 10.93 5.75
C GLU A 27 -1.22 9.44 6.01
N LEU A 28 -0.15 9.14 6.74
CA LEU A 28 0.17 7.77 7.16
C LEU A 28 -0.87 7.22 8.13
N LYS A 29 -1.34 8.06 9.06
CA LYS A 29 -2.40 7.70 10.01
C LYS A 29 -3.70 7.38 9.27
N ASP A 30 -4.09 8.20 8.30
CA ASP A 30 -5.29 7.98 7.49
C ASP A 30 -5.18 6.70 6.65
N LEU A 31 -4.03 6.47 6.02
CA LEU A 31 -3.78 5.23 5.25
C LEU A 31 -3.87 3.99 6.14
N THR A 32 -3.28 4.05 7.35
CA THR A 32 -3.33 2.94 8.31
C THR A 32 -4.76 2.64 8.73
N ALA A 33 -5.57 3.67 9.03
CA ALA A 33 -6.97 3.50 9.37
C ALA A 33 -7.79 2.87 8.23
N GLN A 34 -7.45 3.15 6.97
CA GLN A 34 -8.09 2.53 5.81
C GLN A 34 -7.69 1.06 5.63
N VAL A 35 -6.45 0.69 5.97
CA VAL A 35 -6.05 -0.73 6.04
C VAL A 35 -6.84 -1.45 7.13
N ASP A 36 -6.97 -0.88 8.33
CA ASP A 36 -7.75 -1.47 9.43
C ASP A 36 -9.21 -1.66 9.05
N ARG A 37 -9.82 -0.65 8.42
CA ARG A 37 -11.19 -0.76 7.87
C ARG A 37 -11.29 -1.88 6.85
N TYR A 38 -10.36 -1.96 5.89
CA TYR A 38 -10.38 -2.97 4.84
C TYR A 38 -10.27 -4.39 5.41
N VAL A 39 -9.38 -4.59 6.38
CA VAL A 39 -9.24 -5.89 7.07
C VAL A 39 -10.51 -6.26 7.84
N ARG A 40 -11.17 -5.29 8.49
CA ARG A 40 -12.39 -5.55 9.26
C ARG A 40 -13.63 -5.79 8.39
N GLU A 41 -13.78 -5.01 7.33
CA GLU A 41 -15.06 -4.87 6.62
C GLU A 41 -15.05 -5.53 5.24
N VAL A 42 -13.92 -5.50 4.54
CA VAL A 42 -13.83 -5.99 3.15
C VAL A 42 -13.29 -7.41 3.12
N VAL A 43 -12.18 -7.67 3.81
CA VAL A 43 -11.48 -8.97 3.80
C VAL A 43 -12.40 -10.17 4.12
N PRO A 44 -13.35 -10.11 5.08
CA PRO A 44 -14.26 -11.23 5.34
C PRO A 44 -15.18 -11.60 4.17
N THR A 45 -15.31 -10.71 3.18
CA THR A 45 -16.15 -10.91 1.98
C THR A 45 -15.35 -11.37 0.76
N LEU A 46 -14.02 -11.42 0.87
CA LEU A 46 -13.14 -11.70 -0.25
C LEU A 46 -13.01 -13.20 -0.53
N PRO A 47 -12.70 -13.58 -1.78
CA PRO A 47 -12.29 -14.95 -2.08
C PRO A 47 -10.94 -15.27 -1.43
N ASP A 48 -10.72 -16.55 -1.12
CA ASP A 48 -9.48 -17.11 -0.54
C ASP A 48 -8.17 -16.68 -1.22
N GLN A 49 -8.23 -16.24 -2.48
CA GLN A 49 -7.06 -15.84 -3.27
C GLN A 49 -6.66 -14.36 -3.07
N ALA A 50 -7.48 -13.57 -2.38
CA ALA A 50 -7.25 -12.14 -2.18
C ALA A 50 -6.66 -11.82 -0.80
N ALA A 51 -6.84 -12.71 0.19
CA ALA A 51 -6.26 -12.58 1.53
C ALA A 51 -5.53 -13.87 1.94
N PHE A 52 -4.24 -13.75 2.22
CA PHE A 52 -3.39 -14.88 2.61
C PHE A 52 -3.07 -14.81 4.09
N TYR A 53 -3.39 -15.88 4.79
CA TYR A 53 -3.15 -16.08 6.22
C TYR A 53 -2.06 -17.12 6.44
N GLN A 54 -1.34 -17.01 7.55
CA GLN A 54 -0.49 -18.11 8.01
C GLN A 54 -1.35 -19.30 8.48
N ASP A 55 -2.50 -18.99 9.07
CA ASP A 55 -3.54 -19.94 9.48
C ASP A 55 -4.91 -19.36 9.11
N LYS A 56 -5.63 -20.05 8.21
CA LYS A 56 -6.93 -19.58 7.69
C LYS A 56 -8.01 -19.50 8.75
N ASP A 57 -7.90 -20.28 9.82
CA ASP A 57 -8.88 -20.28 10.91
C ASP A 57 -8.60 -19.15 11.92
N ARG A 58 -7.51 -18.39 11.74
CA ARG A 58 -7.03 -17.34 12.65
C ARG A 58 -6.81 -16.02 11.92
N PRO A 59 -7.83 -15.13 11.89
CA PRO A 59 -7.78 -13.86 11.16
C PRO A 59 -6.60 -12.95 11.53
N GLU A 60 -6.10 -13.02 12.76
CA GLU A 60 -4.93 -12.26 13.23
C GLU A 60 -3.62 -12.68 12.56
N THR A 61 -3.61 -13.79 11.83
CA THR A 61 -2.44 -14.29 11.10
C THR A 61 -2.40 -13.81 9.65
N LEU A 62 -3.21 -12.80 9.31
CA LEU A 62 -3.18 -12.15 8.00
C LEU A 62 -1.75 -11.71 7.67
N LYS A 63 -1.21 -12.26 6.59
CA LYS A 63 0.17 -12.03 6.16
C LYS A 63 0.25 -11.11 4.94
N GLN A 64 -0.70 -11.24 4.03
CA GLN A 64 -0.64 -10.53 2.76
C GLN A 64 -2.05 -10.31 2.18
N LEU A 65 -2.25 -9.11 1.65
CA LEU A 65 -3.43 -8.72 0.89
C LEU A 65 -3.03 -8.51 -0.57
N GLN A 66 -3.83 -9.06 -1.48
CA GLN A 66 -3.59 -8.97 -2.92
C GLN A 66 -4.71 -8.17 -3.58
N ARG A 67 -4.34 -7.40 -4.62
CA ARG A 67 -5.29 -6.72 -5.51
C ARG A 67 -6.34 -5.87 -4.78
N MET A 68 -5.93 -5.18 -3.70
CA MET A 68 -6.85 -4.43 -2.82
C MET A 68 -7.74 -3.44 -3.59
N GLY A 69 -7.19 -2.76 -4.60
CA GLY A 69 -7.93 -1.82 -5.44
C GLY A 69 -8.98 -2.45 -6.36
N ASP A 70 -8.97 -3.77 -6.56
CA ASP A 70 -10.02 -4.45 -7.32
C ASP A 70 -11.29 -4.69 -6.45
N TYR A 71 -11.16 -4.56 -5.13
CA TYR A 71 -12.21 -4.86 -4.16
C TYR A 71 -12.64 -3.66 -3.32
N ASP A 72 -11.86 -2.57 -3.31
CA ASP A 72 -12.15 -1.40 -2.50
C ASP A 72 -11.78 -0.09 -3.21
N SER A 73 -12.73 0.85 -3.20
CA SER A 73 -12.62 2.11 -3.94
C SER A 73 -11.50 2.99 -3.42
N PHE A 74 -11.28 3.03 -2.10
CA PHE A 74 -10.20 3.82 -1.52
C PHE A 74 -8.84 3.36 -2.06
N PHE A 75 -8.56 2.06 -2.08
CA PHE A 75 -7.29 1.55 -2.60
C PHE A 75 -7.16 1.68 -4.13
N SER A 76 -8.28 1.61 -4.86
CA SER A 76 -8.30 1.88 -6.30
C SER A 76 -7.90 3.34 -6.59
N GLU A 77 -8.51 4.29 -5.89
CA GLU A 77 -8.23 5.72 -6.04
C GLU A 77 -6.84 6.09 -5.51
N TYR A 78 -6.41 5.48 -4.39
CA TYR A 78 -5.11 5.71 -3.79
C TYR A 78 -3.98 5.36 -4.75
N ARG A 79 -4.04 4.19 -5.41
CA ARG A 79 -3.07 3.77 -6.45
C ARG A 79 -2.97 4.78 -7.59
N ASP A 80 -4.07 5.46 -7.88
CA ASP A 80 -4.23 6.30 -9.06
C ASP A 80 -3.85 7.76 -8.81
N GLN A 81 -3.47 8.12 -7.58
CA GLN A 81 -3.06 9.47 -7.22
C GLN A 81 -1.82 9.94 -8.03
N PRO A 82 -1.79 11.20 -8.50
CA PRO A 82 -0.67 11.74 -9.28
C PRO A 82 0.70 11.68 -8.61
N ARG A 83 0.74 11.58 -7.28
CA ARG A 83 1.99 11.48 -6.52
C ARG A 83 2.73 10.14 -6.73
N TRP A 84 2.01 9.08 -7.09
CA TRP A 84 2.56 7.74 -7.31
C TRP A 84 2.79 7.43 -8.78
N ARG A 85 2.11 8.16 -9.66
CA ARG A 85 2.21 8.04 -11.10
C ARG A 85 3.16 9.10 -11.61
N GLU A 86 4.24 8.67 -12.23
CA GLU A 86 4.96 9.57 -13.12
C GLU A 86 4.00 9.93 -14.28
N PRO A 87 3.87 11.21 -14.68
CA PRO A 87 3.12 11.54 -15.88
C PRO A 87 3.75 10.76 -17.04
N ARG A 88 2.96 9.84 -17.63
CA ARG A 88 3.42 9.11 -18.83
C ARG A 88 3.83 10.15 -19.87
N ARG A 89 5.10 10.14 -20.24
CA ARG A 89 5.60 10.84 -21.43
C ARG A 89 5.12 10.13 -22.68
#